data_AF-A0A0K2UQ64-F1
#
_entry.id   AF-A0A0K2UQ64-F1
#
_cell.length_a   1.000
_cell.length_b   1.000
_cell.length_c   1.000
_cell.angle_alpha   90.00
_cell.angle_beta   90.00
_cell.angle_gamma   90.00
#
_symmetry.space_group_name_H-M   'P 1'
#
loop_
_entity.id
_entity.type
_entity.pdbx_description
1 polymer ?
#
loop_
_entity_poly.entity_id
_entity_poly.type
_entity_poly.pdbx_seq_one_letter_code
_entity_poly.pdbx_strand_id
1 'polypeptide(L)'
;MKKSNKATYVFQKDDAPAHTANIVKKCMGTNINFWSKNLRSPQRQDLNPLDYSICCPLVYLYETQSQSTLYIVFPDVYRKPIQ
;
A
#
# COMPACT_ATOMS: atom_id res chain seq x y z
N MET A 1 2.72 -37.69 5.25
CA MET A 1 2.89 -36.22 5.21
C MET A 1 1.88 -35.58 6.14
N LYS A 2 2.30 -34.81 7.16
CA LYS A 2 1.35 -34.06 8.02
C LYS A 2 0.77 -32.90 7.20
N LYS A 3 -0.55 -32.86 7.04
CA LYS A 3 -1.24 -31.70 6.43
C LYS A 3 -1.04 -30.51 7.37
N SER A 4 -0.42 -29.46 6.86
CA SER A 4 -0.35 -28.16 7.53
C SER A 4 -1.76 -27.56 7.53
N ASN A 5 -2.30 -27.17 8.68
CA ASN A 5 -3.60 -26.49 8.79
C ASN A 5 -3.55 -25.01 8.36
N LYS A 6 -2.49 -24.59 7.67
CA LYS A 6 -2.31 -23.21 7.23
C LYS A 6 -3.14 -22.91 6.01
N ALA A 7 -3.59 -21.66 5.91
CA ALA A 7 -4.32 -21.17 4.75
C ALA A 7 -3.57 -21.44 3.43
N THR A 8 -4.31 -21.76 2.37
CA THR A 8 -3.81 -21.95 1.00
C THR A 8 -3.21 -20.67 0.42
N TYR A 9 -3.61 -19.51 0.94
CA TYR A 9 -3.14 -18.19 0.53
C TYR A 9 -1.82 -17.82 1.22
N VAL A 10 -0.97 -17.11 0.49
CA VAL A 10 0.28 -16.58 1.02
C VAL A 10 0.10 -15.10 1.30
N PHE A 11 0.35 -14.70 2.54
CA PHE A 11 0.23 -13.31 2.96
C PHE A 11 1.55 -12.56 2.74
N GLN A 12 1.46 -11.45 2.01
CA GLN A 12 2.56 -10.51 1.80
C GLN A 12 2.39 -9.31 2.72
N LYS A 13 3.45 -8.93 3.43
CA LYS A 13 3.51 -7.75 4.30
C LYS A 13 4.90 -7.12 4.28
N ASP A 14 5.00 -5.87 4.72
CA ASP A 14 6.26 -5.19 4.94
C ASP A 14 6.85 -5.54 6.33
N ASP A 15 7.99 -4.93 6.65
CA ASP A 15 8.69 -5.12 7.93
C ASP A 15 8.35 -4.03 8.97
N ALA A 16 7.20 -3.36 8.83
CA ALA A 16 6.77 -2.39 9.82
C ALA A 16 6.78 -3.00 11.25
N PRO A 17 7.12 -2.22 12.30
CA PRO A 17 7.27 -2.75 13.66
C PRO A 17 6.05 -3.52 14.16
N ALA A 18 4.84 -3.05 13.85
CA ALA A 18 3.60 -3.74 14.20
C ALA A 18 3.51 -5.13 13.54
N HIS A 19 3.95 -5.27 12.29
CA HIS A 19 3.87 -6.51 11.52
C HIS A 19 4.90 -7.55 11.95
N THR A 20 5.98 -7.12 12.61
CA THR A 20 7.08 -7.97 13.07
C THR A 20 7.09 -8.20 14.58
N ALA A 21 6.14 -7.60 15.30
CA ALA A 21 5.93 -7.82 16.73
C ALA A 21 5.73 -9.31 17.07
N ASN A 22 6.22 -9.71 18.25
CA ASN A 22 6.27 -11.12 18.64
C ASN A 22 4.86 -11.75 18.73
N ILE A 23 3.88 -10.99 19.23
CA ILE A 23 2.48 -11.41 19.30
C ILE A 23 1.89 -11.69 17.91
N VAL A 24 2.20 -10.83 16.93
CA VAL A 24 1.72 -10.95 15.55
C VAL A 24 2.38 -12.15 14.86
N LYS A 25 3.69 -12.33 15.03
CA LYS A 25 4.42 -13.51 14.53
C LYS A 25 3.84 -14.81 15.08
N LYS A 26 3.55 -14.88 16.38
CA LYS A 26 2.97 -16.07 17.03
C LYS A 26 1.55 -16.36 16.54
N CYS A 27 0.71 -15.35 16.50
CA CYS A 27 -0.67 -15.47 16.04
C CYS A 27 -0.73 -15.92 14.58
N MET A 28 0.02 -15.26 13.71
CA MET A 28 -0.07 -15.52 12.29
C MET A 28 0.76 -16.74 11.84
N GLY A 29 1.93 -17.00 12.45
CA GLY A 29 2.80 -18.10 12.07
C GLY A 29 2.19 -19.48 12.26
N THR A 30 1.16 -19.57 13.11
CA THR A 30 0.39 -20.79 13.36
C THR A 30 -0.66 -21.07 12.26
N ASN A 31 -1.21 -20.02 11.65
CA ASN A 31 -2.41 -20.10 10.84
C ASN A 31 -2.21 -19.73 9.35
N ILE A 32 -1.16 -18.97 9.05
CA ILE A 32 -0.97 -18.32 7.74
C ILE A 32 0.42 -18.62 7.20
N ASN A 33 0.49 -18.81 5.88
CA ASN A 33 1.76 -18.89 5.16
C ASN A 33 2.22 -17.48 4.77
N PHE A 34 3.49 -17.17 5.02
CA PHE A 34 4.10 -15.89 4.65
C PHE A 34 5.12 -16.08 3.56
N TRP A 35 5.31 -15.05 2.73
CA TRP A 35 6.54 -14.98 1.95
C TRP A 35 7.75 -14.86 2.87
N SER A 36 8.80 -15.57 2.47
CA SER A 36 10.10 -15.46 3.11
C SER A 36 10.56 -14.00 3.07
N LYS A 37 11.08 -13.51 4.19
CA LYS A 37 11.68 -12.17 4.28
C LYS A 37 12.80 -11.97 3.25
N ASN A 38 13.50 -13.06 2.90
CA ASN A 38 14.60 -13.03 1.94
C ASN A 38 14.16 -12.76 0.50
N LEU A 39 12.86 -12.89 0.21
CA LEU A 39 12.30 -12.56 -1.11
C LEU A 39 12.08 -11.05 -1.28
N ARG A 40 12.24 -10.25 -0.21
CA ARG A 40 11.96 -8.82 -0.23
C ARG A 40 13.16 -8.01 0.26
N SER A 41 13.50 -6.96 -0.49
CA SER A 41 14.44 -5.95 -0.01
C SER A 41 13.71 -5.03 0.99
N PRO A 42 14.26 -4.75 2.19
CA PRO A 42 13.53 -4.11 3.30
C PRO A 42 13.02 -2.69 3.07
N GLN A 43 13.33 -2.05 1.93
CA GLN A 43 12.98 -0.65 1.62
C GLN A 43 12.28 -0.49 0.26
N ARG A 44 11.83 -1.58 -0.36
CA ARG A 44 11.25 -1.55 -1.71
C ARG A 44 9.72 -1.57 -1.69
N GLN A 45 9.14 -0.36 -1.64
CA GLN A 45 7.68 -0.13 -1.79
C GLN A 45 7.18 -0.48 -3.19
N ASP A 46 8.03 -0.36 -4.21
CA ASP A 46 7.79 -0.82 -5.60
C ASP A 46 7.47 -2.30 -5.69
N LEU A 47 7.91 -3.11 -4.73
CA LEU A 47 7.63 -4.55 -4.65
C LEU A 47 6.38 -4.86 -3.83
N ASN A 48 5.61 -3.86 -3.39
CA ASN A 48 4.32 -4.05 -2.72
C ASN A 48 3.16 -3.90 -3.68
N PRO A 49 2.44 -4.99 -4.03
CA PRO A 49 1.22 -4.91 -4.83
C PRO A 49 0.24 -3.88 -4.29
N LEU A 50 0.08 -3.81 -2.96
CA LEU A 50 -0.80 -2.81 -2.36
C LEU A 50 -0.34 -1.38 -2.69
N ASP A 51 0.96 -1.10 -2.60
CA ASP A 51 1.46 0.27 -2.79
C ASP A 51 1.39 0.67 -4.26
N TYR A 52 1.90 -0.14 -5.19
CA TYR A 52 1.95 0.27 -6.60
C TYR A 52 0.60 0.16 -7.33
N SER A 53 -0.26 -0.80 -6.97
CA SER A 53 -1.51 -1.04 -7.72
C SER A 53 -2.74 -0.38 -7.11
N ILE A 54 -2.72 -0.09 -5.80
CA ILE A 54 -3.86 0.49 -5.10
C ILE A 54 -3.51 1.88 -4.55
N CYS A 55 -2.50 1.99 -3.69
CA CYS A 55 -2.20 3.25 -3.01
C CYS A 55 -1.74 4.35 -3.98
N CYS A 56 -0.80 4.06 -4.89
CA CYS A 56 -0.30 5.06 -5.84
C CYS A 56 -1.42 5.63 -6.74
N PRO A 57 -2.26 4.80 -7.40
CA PRO A 57 -3.39 5.32 -8.17
C PRO A 57 -4.40 6.11 -7.32
N LEU A 58 -4.70 5.67 -6.09
CA LEU A 58 -5.64 6.38 -5.20
C LEU A 58 -5.12 7.76 -4.79
N VAL A 59 -3.83 7.87 -4.45
CA VAL A 59 -3.20 9.17 -4.14
C VAL A 59 -3.25 10.07 -5.37
N TYR A 60 -2.95 9.55 -6.55
CA TYR A 60 -3.02 10.32 -7.79
C TYR A 60 -4.45 10.83 -8.08
N LEU A 61 -5.46 9.99 -7.90
CA LEU A 61 -6.86 10.39 -8.06
C LEU A 61 -7.29 11.44 -7.04
N TYR A 62 -6.85 11.32 -5.78
CA TYR A 62 -7.13 12.28 -4.73
C TYR A 62 -6.48 13.64 -5.00
N GLU A 63 -5.19 13.65 -5.38
CA GLU A 63 -4.47 14.87 -5.77
C GLU A 63 -5.10 15.50 -7.02
N THR A 64 -5.51 14.70 -8.00
CA THR A 64 -6.19 15.20 -9.20
C THR A 64 -7.56 15.77 -8.89
N GLN A 65 -8.33 15.16 -7.97
CA GLN A 65 -9.59 15.71 -7.48
C GLN A 65 -9.39 16.98 -6.65
N SER A 66 -8.35 17.03 -5.82
CA SER A 66 -8.00 18.22 -5.04
C SER A 66 -7.59 19.38 -5.96
N GLN A 67 -6.75 19.12 -6.96
CA GLN A 67 -6.37 20.12 -7.96
C GLN A 67 -7.55 20.54 -8.83
N SER A 68 -8.37 19.61 -9.34
CA SER A 68 -9.57 19.97 -10.11
C SER A 68 -10.59 20.72 -9.27
N THR A 69 -10.76 20.40 -7.98
CA THR A 69 -11.57 21.20 -7.04
C THR A 69 -10.96 22.58 -6.83
N LEU A 70 -9.64 22.72 -6.73
CA LEU A 70 -8.96 24.01 -6.68
C LEU A 70 -9.21 24.83 -7.96
N TYR A 71 -9.17 24.22 -9.14
CA TYR A 71 -9.48 24.89 -10.41
C TYR A 71 -10.97 25.24 -10.57
N ILE A 72 -11.88 24.44 -10.00
CA ILE A 72 -13.34 24.71 -10.00
C ILE A 72 -13.72 25.77 -8.95
N VAL A 73 -12.98 25.89 -7.86
CA VAL A 73 -13.18 26.91 -6.81
C VAL A 73 -12.49 28.24 -7.16
N PHE A 74 -11.45 28.23 -8.01
CA PHE A 74 -10.75 29.43 -8.49
C PHE A 74 -10.72 29.61 -10.03
N PRO A 75 -11.83 29.45 -10.78
CA PRO A 75 -11.81 29.68 -12.22
C PRO A 75 -11.62 31.16 -12.59
N ASP A 76 -11.99 32.09 -11.69
CA ASP A 76 -12.01 33.53 -11.97
C ASP A 76 -10.77 34.30 -11.49
N VAL A 77 -9.85 33.69 -10.73
CA VAL A 77 -8.70 34.42 -10.18
C VAL A 77 -7.50 34.48 -11.15
N TYR A 78 -7.40 33.53 -12.10
CA TYR A 78 -6.27 33.45 -13.03
C TYR A 78 -6.56 33.96 -14.44
N ARG A 79 -7.76 34.50 -14.72
CA ARG A 79 -8.05 35.13 -16.01
C ARG A 79 -7.49 36.57 -16.06
N LYS A 80 -6.16 36.71 -16.09
CA LYS A 80 -5.57 37.99 -16.51
C LYS A 80 -5.93 38.24 -17.97
N PRO A 81 -6.45 39.42 -18.35
CA PRO A 81 -6.61 39.76 -19.75
C PRO A 81 -5.23 39.81 -20.40
N ILE A 82 -5.07 39.06 -21.49
CA ILE A 82 -3.98 39.27 -22.44
C ILE A 82 -4.30 40.63 -23.08
N GLN A 83 -3.48 41.64 -22.79
CA GLN A 83 -3.39 42.86 -23.59
C GLN A 83 -2.52 42.59 -24.81
#